data_AF-A0A5C4IY10-F1
#
_entry.id   AF-A0A5C4IY10-F1
#
_cell.length_a   1.000
_cell.length_b   1.000
_cell.length_c   1.000
_cell.angle_alpha   90.00
_cell.angle_beta   90.00
_cell.angle_gamma   90.00
#
_symmetry.space_group_name_H-M   'P 1'
#
loop_
_entity.id
_entity.type
_entity.pdbx_description
1 polymer ?
#
loop_
_entity_poly.entity_id
_entity_poly.type
_entity_poly.pdbx_seq_one_letter_code
_entity_poly.pdbx_strand_id
1 'polypeptide(L)'
;MDLPTYTNIWRIEKRLYKLYDLRLPMPLPLVQIGVFLGVFVPWILMLRFAGIPFESPWHVLYIVPPGVLTWLATRPVIEGKRLTELLISQSRYLAEPRTWCRLT
;
A
#
# COMPACT_ATOMS: atom_id res chain seq x y z
N MET A 1 -8.96 -6.91 -29.65
CA MET A 1 -8.43 -8.09 -28.93
C MET A 1 -6.92 -7.99 -29.02
N ASP A 2 -6.30 -7.32 -28.05
CA ASP A 2 -4.85 -7.24 -27.99
C ASP A 2 -4.32 -8.56 -27.43
N LEU A 3 -3.33 -9.15 -28.08
CA LEU A 3 -2.62 -10.31 -27.53
C LEU A 3 -1.98 -9.92 -26.21
N PRO A 4 -1.85 -10.85 -25.23
CA PRO A 4 -1.12 -10.58 -24.01
C PRO A 4 0.36 -10.37 -24.35
N THR A 5 0.74 -9.12 -24.58
CA THR A 5 2.14 -8.73 -24.76
C THR A 5 2.81 -8.80 -23.40
N TYR A 6 3.87 -9.61 -23.27
CA TYR A 6 4.64 -9.80 -22.04
C TYR A 6 5.50 -8.57 -21.66
N THR A 7 5.00 -7.35 -21.84
CA THR A 7 5.66 -6.10 -21.43
C THR A 7 5.77 -5.97 -19.91
N ASN A 8 5.07 -6.79 -19.14
CA ASN A 8 5.19 -6.81 -17.68
C ASN A 8 6.58 -7.28 -17.19
N ILE A 9 7.35 -8.03 -17.99
CA ILE A 9 8.70 -8.51 -17.63
C ILE A 9 9.63 -7.33 -17.32
N TRP A 10 9.41 -6.17 -17.95
CA TRP A 10 10.21 -4.96 -17.77
C TRP A 10 9.72 -4.07 -16.61
N ARG A 11 8.67 -4.48 -15.89
CA ARG A 11 8.11 -3.69 -14.78
C ARG A 11 8.98 -3.84 -13.53
N ILE A 12 10.07 -3.09 -13.49
CA ILE A 12 10.95 -3.02 -12.31
C ILE A 12 10.26 -2.23 -11.20
N GLU A 13 10.25 -2.79 -9.98
CA GLU A 13 9.70 -2.13 -8.80
C GLU A 13 10.59 -0.94 -8.40
N LYS A 14 9.99 0.24 -8.23
CA LYS A 14 10.70 1.44 -7.76
C LYS A 14 11.05 1.28 -6.28
N ARG A 15 12.35 1.29 -5.97
CA ARG A 15 12.87 1.18 -4.60
C ARG A 15 13.76 2.37 -4.29
N LEU A 16 13.67 2.85 -3.05
CA LEU A 16 14.48 3.91 -2.50
C LEU A 16 15.67 3.31 -1.75
N TYR A 17 16.88 3.70 -2.17
CA TYR A 17 18.13 3.23 -1.56
C TYR A 17 18.82 4.30 -0.72
N LYS A 18 18.65 5.57 -1.08
CA LYS A 18 19.28 6.72 -0.46
C LYS A 18 18.28 7.87 -0.43
N LEU A 19 18.26 8.62 0.65
CA LEU A 19 17.56 9.89 0.76
C LEU A 19 18.63 10.98 0.93
N TYR A 20 18.89 11.74 -0.14
CA TYR A 20 20.00 12.69 -0.21
C TYR A 20 21.34 12.05 0.18
N ASP A 21 21.84 12.29 1.40
CA ASP A 21 23.07 11.71 1.93
C ASP A 21 22.88 10.50 2.86
N LEU A 22 21.66 10.29 3.35
CA LEU A 22 21.32 9.15 4.18
C LEU A 22 21.15 7.89 3.32
N ARG A 23 22.03 6.90 3.48
CA ARG A 23 21.79 5.55 2.93
C ARG A 23 20.82 4.81 3.84
N LEU A 24 19.78 4.24 3.25
CA LEU A 24 18.83 3.44 4.02
C LEU A 24 19.47 2.08 4.36
N PRO A 25 19.25 1.55 5.57
CA PRO A 25 19.78 0.24 5.97
C PRO A 25 19.21 -0.91 5.14
N MET A 26 18.01 -0.70 4.58
CA MET A 26 17.37 -1.61 3.64
C MET A 26 16.65 -0.82 2.53
N PRO A 27 16.59 -1.35 1.30
CA PRO A 27 15.88 -0.69 0.21
C PRO A 27 14.37 -0.72 0.41
N LEU A 28 13.76 0.45 0.56
CA LEU A 28 12.33 0.63 0.81
C LEU A 28 11.56 0.76 -0.51
N PRO A 29 10.55 -0.09 -0.77
CA PRO A 29 9.67 0.06 -1.92
C PRO A 29 8.89 1.38 -1.88
N LEU A 30 8.76 2.06 -3.02
CA LEU A 30 8.02 3.32 -3.10
C LEU A 30 6.53 3.13 -2.75
N VAL A 31 5.98 1.97 -3.09
CA VAL A 31 4.60 1.58 -2.73
C VAL A 31 4.43 1.50 -1.21
N GLN A 32 5.42 0.98 -0.48
CA GLN A 32 5.36 0.89 0.97
C GLN A 32 5.32 2.29 1.60
N ILE A 33 6.14 3.22 1.11
CA ILE A 33 6.13 4.62 1.57
C ILE A 33 4.79 5.28 1.28
N GLY A 34 4.27 5.10 0.06
CA GLY A 34 2.98 5.65 -0.35
C GLY A 34 1.81 5.13 0.50
N VAL A 35 1.75 3.82 0.74
CA VAL A 35 0.71 3.21 1.60
C VAL A 35 0.88 3.65 3.05
N PHE A 36 2.11 3.68 3.56
CA PHE A 36 2.37 4.15 4.91
C PHE A 36 1.83 5.57 5.11
N LEU A 37 2.21 6.51 4.24
CA LEU A 37 1.72 7.88 4.32
C LEU A 37 0.20 7.97 4.13
N GLY A 38 -0.33 7.24 3.16
CA GLY A 38 -1.76 7.21 2.83
C GLY A 38 -2.64 6.64 3.94
N VAL A 39 -2.12 5.76 4.78
CA VAL A 39 -2.84 5.19 5.94
C VAL A 39 -2.56 6.02 7.20
N PHE A 40 -1.30 6.34 7.46
CA PHE A 40 -0.84 6.96 8.71
C PHE A 40 -1.41 8.36 8.90
N VAL A 41 -1.40 9.20 7.86
CA VAL A 41 -1.90 10.58 7.94
C VAL A 41 -3.41 10.63 8.27
N PRO A 42 -4.31 9.99 7.51
CA PRO A 42 -5.73 10.03 7.86
C PRO A 42 -6.03 9.32 9.18
N TRP A 43 -5.29 8.27 9.53
CA TRP A 43 -5.45 7.58 10.81
C TRP A 43 -5.16 8.50 12.00
N ILE A 44 -4.04 9.21 11.98
CA ILE A 44 -3.69 10.19 13.03
C ILE A 44 -4.73 11.29 13.11
N LEU A 45 -5.14 11.84 11.97
CA LEU A 45 -6.15 12.89 11.93
C LEU A 45 -7.47 12.41 12.54
N MET A 46 -7.89 11.17 12.23
CA MET A 46 -9.08 10.55 12.81
C MET A 46 -8.96 10.38 14.32
N LEU A 47 -7.84 9.84 14.82
CA LEU A 47 -7.61 9.65 16.26
C LEU A 47 -7.56 10.99 17.02
N ARG A 48 -6.96 12.02 16.40
CA ARG A 48 -6.92 13.37 16.97
C ARG A 48 -8.30 14.00 17.00
N PHE A 49 -9.10 13.81 15.95
CA PHE A 49 -10.48 14.28 15.92
C PHE A 49 -11.36 13.55 16.94
N ALA A 50 -11.09 12.26 17.19
CA ALA A 50 -11.73 11.47 18.24
C ALA A 50 -11.26 11.82 19.67
N GLY A 51 -10.30 12.74 19.83
CA GLY A 51 -9.82 13.18 21.15
C GLY A 51 -8.95 12.16 21.89
N ILE A 52 -8.38 11.17 21.19
CA ILE A 52 -7.53 10.17 21.82
C ILE A 52 -6.17 10.82 22.16
N PRO A 53 -5.68 10.71 23.41
CA PRO A 53 -4.40 11.29 23.79
C PRO A 53 -3.23 10.44 23.27
N PHE A 54 -2.14 11.09 22.90
CA PHE A 54 -0.87 10.42 22.59
C PHE A 54 -0.07 10.18 23.89
N GLU A 55 -0.68 9.45 24.83
CA GLU A 55 -0.06 9.10 26.10
C GLU A 55 0.05 7.57 26.24
N SER A 56 0.84 7.10 27.20
CA SER A 56 0.88 5.67 27.52
C SER A 56 -0.42 5.28 28.23
N PRO A 57 -1.15 4.23 27.80
CA PRO A 57 -0.78 3.19 26.81
C PRO A 57 -1.33 3.40 25.38
N TRP A 58 -2.08 4.48 25.14
CA TRP A 58 -2.80 4.75 23.88
C TRP A 58 -1.91 4.98 22.67
N HIS A 59 -0.63 5.32 22.84
CA HIS A 59 0.35 5.44 21.75
C HIS A 59 0.42 4.20 20.84
N VAL A 60 0.13 3.01 21.37
CA VAL A 60 0.07 1.75 20.60
C VAL A 60 -0.96 1.83 19.47
N LEU A 61 -2.10 2.50 19.70
CA LEU A 61 -3.16 2.67 18.71
C LEU A 61 -2.74 3.57 17.54
N TYR A 62 -1.75 4.43 17.75
CA TYR A 62 -1.19 5.28 16.69
C TYR A 62 -0.21 4.52 15.80
N ILE A 63 0.49 3.53 16.34
CA ILE A 63 1.60 2.87 15.65
C ILE A 63 1.16 1.53 15.04
N VAL A 64 0.43 0.71 15.80
CA VAL A 64 0.13 -0.67 15.42
C VAL A 64 -0.79 -0.76 14.21
N PRO A 65 -1.95 -0.08 14.14
CA PRO A 65 -2.86 -0.23 13.00
C PRO A 65 -2.23 0.24 11.67
N PRO A 66 -1.57 1.42 11.59
CA PRO A 66 -0.86 1.79 10.37
C PRO A 66 0.30 0.86 10.02
N GLY A 67 1.03 0.37 11.04
CA GLY A 67 2.12 -0.59 10.84
C GLY A 67 1.65 -1.91 10.24
N VAL A 68 0.57 -2.50 10.77
CA VAL A 68 -0.03 -3.74 10.26
C VAL A 68 -0.56 -3.55 8.84
N LEU A 69 -1.27 -2.45 8.58
CA LEU A 69 -1.80 -2.17 7.23
C LEU A 69 -0.68 -1.97 6.20
N THR A 70 0.39 -1.27 6.57
CA THR A 70 1.56 -1.09 5.71
C THR A 70 2.27 -2.43 5.46
N TRP A 71 2.32 -3.30 6.45
CA TRP A 71 2.91 -4.63 6.31
C TRP A 71 2.10 -5.51 5.34
N LEU A 72 0.77 -5.52 5.46
CA LEU A 72 -0.13 -6.23 4.54
C LEU A 72 -0.01 -5.73 3.09
N ALA A 73 0.35 -4.47 2.87
CA ALA A 73 0.58 -3.95 1.53
C ALA A 73 1.88 -4.47 0.87
N THR A 74 2.82 -4.99 1.67
CA THR A 74 4.08 -5.55 1.15
C THR A 74 4.05 -7.05 0.94
N ARG A 75 3.04 -7.74 1.47
CA ARG A 75 2.89 -9.20 1.36
C ARG A 75 1.66 -9.57 0.52
N PRO A 76 1.67 -10.73 -0.14
CA PRO A 76 0.47 -11.25 -0.77
C PRO A 76 -0.57 -11.55 0.31
N VAL A 77 -1.82 -11.12 0.09
CA VAL A 77 -2.91 -11.28 1.06
C VAL A 77 -3.93 -12.30 0.56
N ILE A 78 -4.49 -12.08 -0.63
CA ILE A 78 -5.51 -12.91 -1.28
C ILE A 78 -5.05 -13.17 -2.72
N GLU A 79 -5.25 -14.39 -3.24
CA GLU A 79 -4.90 -14.76 -4.63
C GLU A 79 -3.42 -14.53 -5.00
N GLY A 80 -2.51 -14.45 -4.02
CA GLY A 80 -1.10 -14.12 -4.27
C GLY A 80 -0.86 -12.64 -4.62
N LYS A 81 -1.89 -11.79 -4.60
CA LYS A 81 -1.81 -10.35 -4.89
C LYS A 81 -1.55 -9.55 -3.62
N ARG A 82 -0.78 -8.46 -3.73
CA ARG A 82 -0.60 -7.50 -2.64
C ARG A 82 -1.91 -6.76 -2.36
N LEU A 83 -2.09 -6.22 -1.17
CA LEU A 83 -3.33 -5.49 -0.82
C LEU A 83 -3.68 -4.37 -1.81
N THR A 84 -2.68 -3.63 -2.29
CA THR A 84 -2.87 -2.56 -3.28
C THR A 84 -3.28 -3.09 -4.66
N GLU A 85 -2.72 -4.22 -5.07
CA GLU A 85 -3.05 -4.87 -6.34
C GLU A 85 -4.46 -5.44 -6.31
N LEU A 86 -4.85 -6.04 -5.17
CA LEU A 86 -6.22 -6.47 -4.92
C LEU A 86 -7.18 -5.30 -5.05
N LEU A 87 -6.94 -4.19 -4.33
CA LEU A 87 -7.81 -3.02 -4.38
C LEU A 87 -7.95 -2.46 -5.81
N ILE A 88 -6.85 -2.37 -6.56
CA ILE A 88 -6.89 -1.91 -7.96
C ILE A 88 -7.69 -2.89 -8.85
N SER A 89 -7.50 -4.19 -8.67
CA SER A 89 -8.22 -5.20 -9.45
C SER A 89 -9.73 -5.17 -9.17
N GLN A 90 -10.11 -5.00 -7.90
CA GLN A 90 -11.50 -4.89 -7.48
C GLN A 90 -12.12 -3.56 -7.91
N SER A 91 -11.39 -2.44 -7.80
CA SER A 91 -11.88 -1.14 -8.26
C SER A 91 -12.11 -1.15 -9.77
N ARG A 92 -11.23 -1.81 -10.54
CA ARG A 92 -11.40 -1.98 -11.97
C ARG A 92 -12.62 -2.84 -12.29
N TYR A 93 -12.78 -3.96 -11.60
CA TYR A 93 -13.94 -4.84 -11.76
C TYR A 93 -15.27 -4.10 -11.55
N LEU A 94 -15.31 -3.15 -10.61
CA LEU A 94 -16.49 -2.34 -10.32
C LEU A 94 -16.71 -1.20 -11.33
N ALA A 95 -15.63 -0.62 -11.87
CA ALA A 95 -15.71 0.55 -12.77
C ALA A 95 -15.84 0.20 -14.26
N GLU A 96 -15.34 -0.96 -14.68
CA GLU A 96 -15.39 -1.40 -16.08
C GLU A 96 -16.69 -2.16 -16.40
N PRO A 97 -17.23 -2.02 -17.63
CA PRO A 97 -18.35 -2.83 -18.07
C PRO A 97 -17.97 -4.31 -18.03
N ARG A 98 -18.89 -5.16 -17.55
CA ARG A 98 -18.66 -6.58 -17.28
C ARG A 98 -18.15 -7.39 -18.48
N THR A 99 -18.34 -6.89 -19.69
CA THR A 99 -17.83 -7.49 -20.94
C THR A 99 -16.32 -7.33 -21.10
N TRP A 100 -15.68 -6.37 -20.42
CA TRP A 100 -14.26 -6.04 -20.54
C TRP A 100 -13.45 -6.37 -19.28
N CYS A 101 -14.10 -6.63 -18.14
CA CYS A 101 -13.42 -7.03 -16.91
C CYS A 101 -12.77 -8.42 -17.04
N ARG A 102 -11.44 -8.46 -17.19
CA ARG A 102 -10.65 -9.66 -16.86
C ARG A 102 -10.08 -9.49 -15.45
N LEU A 103 -10.38 -10.44 -14.57
CA LEU A 103 -9.75 -10.56 -13.25
C LEU A 103 -8.31 -11.08 -13.43
N THR A 104 -7.42 -10.24 -13.96
CA THR A 104 -5.96 -10.46 -13.98
C THR A 104 -5.31 -9.72 -12.85
#